data_AF-A0A9N9GF63-F1
#
_entry.id   AF-A0A9N9GF63-F1
#
_cell.length_a   1.000
_cell.length_b   1.000
_cell.length_c   1.000
_cell.angle_alpha   90.00
_cell.angle_beta   90.00
_cell.angle_gamma   90.00
#
_symmetry.space_group_name_H-M   'P 1'
#
loop_
_entity.id
_entity.type
_entity.pdbx_description
1 polymer ?
#
loop_
_entity_poly.entity_id
_entity_poly.type
_entity_poly.pdbx_seq_one_letter_code
_entity_poly.pdbx_strand_id
1 'polypeptide(L)'
;MLNTNLNNSPLFQYPQQNYTCDKCGQEFQQTITYSPAGNLEKLAQHPTYCPDCTKATLLVPVANSNGRKKAKSQPKKNTVAYYQCLSACCQKGISPKTITQVAQECKHNSLTILAERTQEIQKLNEAYRQIGVSLTSLLQPIKEE
;
A
#
# COMPACT_ATOMS: atom_id res chain seq x y z
N MET A 1 20.33 -1.51 30.09
CA MET A 1 19.38 -1.94 29.03
C MET A 1 18.69 -0.69 28.53
N LEU A 2 19.12 -0.15 27.38
CA LEU A 2 18.64 1.15 26.89
C LEU A 2 17.27 0.97 26.21
N ASN A 3 16.29 1.61 26.84
CA ASN A 3 14.90 1.68 26.47
C ASN A 3 14.73 2.91 25.56
N THR A 4 14.69 2.75 24.25
CA THR A 4 14.55 3.87 23.31
C THR A 4 13.10 4.02 22.86
N ASN A 5 12.34 4.67 23.73
CA ASN A 5 11.17 5.46 23.33
C ASN A 5 11.66 6.53 22.33
N LEU A 6 11.48 6.32 21.03
CA LEU A 6 11.69 7.36 20.01
C LEU A 6 10.50 8.33 20.08
N ASN A 7 10.53 9.17 21.12
CA ASN A 7 9.67 10.34 21.25
C ASN A 7 10.04 11.36 20.17
N ASN A 8 9.13 11.57 19.21
CA ASN A 8 8.85 12.80 18.47
C ASN A 8 10.04 13.72 18.13
N SER A 9 11.18 13.16 17.72
CA SER A 9 12.33 13.95 17.28
C SER A 9 12.22 14.21 15.78
N PRO A 10 12.52 15.44 15.31
CA PRO A 10 12.51 15.73 13.88
C PRO A 10 13.50 14.81 13.15
N LEU A 11 13.03 14.20 12.06
CA LEU A 11 13.88 13.37 11.19
C LEU A 11 14.56 14.25 10.15
N PHE A 12 15.88 14.15 10.08
CA PHE A 12 16.70 14.82 9.09
C PHE A 12 16.94 13.90 7.89
N GLN A 13 17.02 14.51 6.72
CA GLN A 13 17.24 13.80 5.46
C GLN A 13 18.72 13.82 5.09
N TYR A 14 19.26 12.64 4.80
CA TYR A 14 20.64 12.45 4.36
C TYR A 14 20.63 11.82 2.95
N PRO A 15 21.21 12.48 1.94
CA PRO A 15 21.18 11.99 0.58
C PRO A 15 22.12 10.80 0.38
N GLN A 16 21.66 9.84 -0.44
CA GLN A 16 22.47 8.84 -1.15
C GLN A 16 23.49 8.08 -0.31
N GLN A 17 23.01 7.19 0.55
CA GLN A 17 23.86 6.25 1.28
C GLN A 17 23.36 4.82 1.17
N ASN A 18 24.29 3.89 1.44
CA ASN A 18 23.97 2.48 1.62
C ASN A 18 23.66 2.27 3.10
N TYR A 19 22.46 1.76 3.42
CA TYR A 19 22.04 1.55 4.80
C TYR A 19 20.98 0.45 4.87
N THR A 20 20.83 -0.11 6.06
CA THR A 20 19.75 -1.05 6.39
C THR A 20 18.76 -0.34 7.26
N CYS A 21 17.49 -0.26 6.84
CA CYS A 21 16.48 0.42 7.62
C CYS A 21 16.21 -0.35 8.93
N ASP A 22 16.36 0.32 10.08
CA ASP A 22 16.14 -0.27 11.40
C ASP A 22 14.67 -0.69 11.65
N LYS A 23 13.73 -0.13 10.89
CA LYS A 23 12.29 -0.43 11.01
C LYS A 23 11.84 -1.60 10.15
N CYS A 24 12.20 -1.64 8.87
CA CYS A 24 11.77 -2.72 7.95
C CYS A 24 12.85 -3.78 7.69
N GLY A 25 14.10 -3.55 8.11
CA GLY A 25 15.23 -4.44 7.89
C GLY A 25 15.68 -4.56 6.43
N GLN A 26 15.15 -3.73 5.52
CA GLN A 26 15.55 -3.74 4.11
C GLN A 26 16.85 -2.96 3.91
N GLU A 27 17.71 -3.52 3.08
CA GLU A 27 18.94 -2.88 2.61
C GLU A 27 18.63 -1.98 1.42
N PHE A 28 19.15 -0.76 1.46
CA PHE A 28 19.04 0.19 0.38
C PHE A 28 20.42 0.62 -0.06
N GLN A 29 20.58 0.85 -1.38
CA GLN A 29 21.83 1.33 -1.96
C GLN A 29 21.60 2.66 -2.66
N GLN A 30 22.45 3.64 -2.37
CA GLN A 30 22.40 4.99 -2.95
C GLN A 30 21.04 5.68 -2.84
N THR A 31 20.29 5.40 -1.77
CA THR A 31 18.98 6.03 -1.54
C THR A 31 19.04 7.07 -0.44
N ILE A 32 17.98 7.85 -0.33
CA ILE A 32 17.80 8.84 0.73
C ILE A 32 17.53 8.11 2.06
N THR A 33 18.27 8.50 3.09
CA THR A 33 18.15 7.99 4.45
C THR A 33 17.54 9.05 5.36
N TYR A 34 16.70 8.62 6.30
CA TYR A 34 16.14 9.50 7.34
C TYR A 34 16.63 9.07 8.71
N SER A 35 17.05 10.02 9.54
CA SER A 35 17.51 9.73 10.90
C SER A 35 17.24 10.90 11.85
N PRO A 36 17.03 10.66 13.15
CA PRO A 36 16.98 11.72 14.15
C PRO A 36 18.37 12.32 14.47
N ALA A 37 19.45 11.77 13.90
CA ALA A 37 20.76 12.41 13.99
C ALA A 37 20.67 13.86 13.47
N GLY A 38 21.32 14.80 14.14
CA GLY A 38 21.39 16.19 13.69
C GLY A 38 22.49 16.44 12.65
N ASN A 39 23.40 15.49 12.45
CA ASN A 39 24.51 15.55 11.51
C ASN A 39 24.96 14.15 11.07
N LEU A 40 25.77 14.07 10.00
CA LEU A 40 26.17 12.81 9.39
C LEU A 40 27.08 11.96 10.31
N GLU A 41 27.91 12.59 11.13
CA GLU A 41 28.84 11.89 12.03
C GLU A 41 28.11 11.09 13.12
N LYS A 42 26.97 11.61 13.59
CA LYS A 42 26.12 10.92 14.56
C LYS A 42 25.20 9.89 13.91
N LEU A 43 25.13 9.82 12.58
CA LEU A 43 24.23 8.90 11.87
C LEU A 43 24.49 7.43 12.26
N ALA A 44 25.75 7.03 12.46
CA ALA A 44 26.10 5.67 12.88
C ALA A 44 25.64 5.32 14.31
N GLN A 45 25.31 6.33 15.13
CA GLN A 45 24.87 6.17 16.51
C GLN A 45 23.34 6.26 16.66
N HIS A 46 22.63 6.54 15.56
CA HIS A 46 21.19 6.73 15.53
C HIS A 46 20.53 5.80 14.53
N PRO A 47 19.26 5.42 14.75
CA PRO A 47 18.55 4.57 13.81
C PRO A 47 18.33 5.29 12.48
N THR A 48 18.31 4.50 11.41
CA THR A 48 18.12 4.92 10.03
C THR A 48 16.83 4.35 9.46
N TYR A 49 16.10 5.18 8.72
CA TYR A 49 14.77 4.89 8.23
C TYR A 49 14.65 5.16 6.74
N CYS A 50 13.91 4.30 6.04
CA CYS A 50 13.62 4.47 4.63
C CYS A 50 12.42 5.39 4.36
N PRO A 51 12.28 5.95 3.15
CA PRO A 51 11.20 6.88 2.80
C PRO A 51 9.79 6.33 3.08
N ASP A 52 9.57 5.03 2.89
CA ASP A 52 8.28 4.41 3.15
C ASP A 52 8.02 4.23 4.66
N CYS A 53 9.08 3.99 5.43
CA CYS A 53 9.02 3.83 6.87
C CYS A 53 8.76 5.16 7.60
N THR A 54 9.20 6.27 7.03
CA THR A 54 9.00 7.63 7.57
C THR A 54 7.66 8.25 7.17
N LYS A 55 7.09 7.88 6.01
CA LYS A 55 5.73 8.27 5.62
C LYS A 55 4.67 7.83 6.64
N ALA A 56 4.86 6.68 7.28
CA ALA A 56 3.96 6.19 8.33
C ALA A 56 4.05 6.98 9.65
N THR A 57 5.07 7.82 9.83
CA THR A 57 5.28 8.62 11.06
C THR A 57 4.70 10.03 10.93
N LEU A 58 4.51 10.54 9.71
CA LEU A 58 3.98 11.88 9.44
C LEU A 58 2.46 11.92 9.26
N LEU A 59 1.80 10.76 9.23
CA LEU A 59 0.35 10.66 9.10
C LEU A 59 -0.19 9.71 10.17
N VAL A 60 -0.78 10.30 11.20
CA VAL A 60 -2.10 9.97 11.83
C VAL A 60 -2.06 10.15 13.37
N PRO A 61 -3.08 10.79 13.99
CA PRO A 61 -3.21 10.92 15.45
C PRO A 61 -3.44 9.57 16.15
N VAL A 62 -2.96 9.51 17.40
CA VAL A 62 -3.20 8.54 18.48
C VAL A 62 -4.28 7.48 18.20
N ALA A 63 -3.87 6.21 18.15
CA ALA A 63 -4.70 5.09 18.59
C ALA A 63 -3.84 4.10 19.38
N ASN A 64 -3.98 4.17 20.71
CA ASN A 64 -3.45 3.24 21.68
C ASN A 64 -4.01 1.83 21.42
N SER A 65 -3.16 0.83 21.21
CA SER A 65 -3.54 -0.56 21.49
C SER A 65 -2.30 -1.41 21.80
N ASN A 66 -2.18 -1.74 23.09
CA ASN A 66 -1.26 -2.73 23.60
C ASN A 66 -1.52 -4.11 22.98
N GLY A 67 -0.42 -4.75 22.55
CA GLY A 67 -0.25 -6.20 22.56
C GLY A 67 -0.66 -6.97 21.30
N ARG A 68 0.34 -7.54 20.59
CA ARG A 68 0.56 -9.00 20.52
C ARG A 68 1.65 -9.42 19.52
N LYS A 69 2.52 -10.30 20.03
CA LYS A 69 3.12 -11.52 19.45
C LYS A 69 3.39 -11.56 17.94
N LYS A 70 4.67 -11.87 17.60
CA LYS A 70 5.18 -12.26 16.28
C LYS A 70 4.15 -13.09 15.50
N ALA A 71 3.56 -12.49 14.47
CA ALA A 71 2.72 -13.19 13.52
C ALA A 71 3.57 -13.61 12.32
N LYS A 72 3.51 -14.91 12.00
CA LYS A 72 3.92 -15.47 10.71
C LYS A 72 3.41 -14.55 9.59
N SER A 73 4.24 -14.28 8.59
CA SER A 73 3.88 -13.50 7.40
C SER A 73 2.60 -14.08 6.79
N GLN A 74 1.47 -13.44 7.10
CA GLN A 74 0.20 -13.78 6.47
C GLN A 74 0.23 -13.23 5.03
N PRO A 75 -0.42 -13.92 4.08
CA PRO A 75 -0.50 -13.45 2.70
C PRO A 75 -1.00 -12.00 2.71
N LYS A 76 -0.36 -11.13 1.90
CA LYS A 76 -0.70 -9.70 1.77
C LYS A 76 -2.21 -9.58 1.55
N LYS A 77 -2.94 -9.25 2.62
CA LYS A 77 -4.40 -9.17 2.58
C LYS A 77 -4.76 -7.96 1.74
N ASN A 78 -5.47 -8.16 0.63
CA ASN A 78 -5.92 -7.05 -0.19
C ASN A 78 -7.13 -6.39 0.51
N THR A 79 -6.80 -5.41 1.35
CA THR A 79 -7.72 -4.69 2.24
C THR A 79 -8.89 -4.05 1.48
N VAL A 80 -8.65 -3.58 0.25
CA VAL A 80 -9.66 -2.87 -0.56
C VAL A 80 -10.74 -3.84 -1.05
N ALA A 81 -10.36 -4.98 -1.62
CA ALA A 81 -11.32 -5.97 -2.13
C ALA A 81 -12.18 -6.58 -1.01
N TYR A 82 -11.59 -6.74 0.19
CA TYR A 82 -12.32 -7.16 1.38
C TYR A 82 -13.45 -6.18 1.76
N TYR A 83 -13.13 -4.88 1.88
CA TYR A 83 -14.14 -3.88 2.24
C TYR A 83 -15.20 -3.68 1.15
N GLN A 84 -14.84 -3.85 -0.12
CA GLN A 84 -15.79 -3.82 -1.23
C GLN A 84 -16.75 -5.01 -1.20
N CYS A 85 -16.27 -6.21 -0.87
CA CYS A 85 -17.15 -7.36 -0.67
C CYS A 85 -18.11 -7.11 0.51
N LEU A 86 -17.57 -6.64 1.63
CA LEU A 86 -18.37 -6.35 2.82
C LEU A 86 -19.46 -5.31 2.56
N SER A 87 -19.12 -4.20 1.89
CA SER A 87 -20.11 -3.17 1.57
C SER A 87 -21.22 -3.73 0.68
N ALA A 88 -20.88 -4.53 -0.34
CA ALA A 88 -21.86 -5.19 -1.20
C ALA A 88 -22.75 -6.18 -0.44
N CYS A 89 -22.19 -6.94 0.51
CA CYS A 89 -22.99 -7.82 1.37
C CYS A 89 -23.92 -7.04 2.30
N CYS A 90 -23.45 -5.93 2.88
CA CYS A 90 -24.29 -5.07 3.73
C CYS A 90 -25.44 -4.43 2.94
N GLN A 91 -25.20 -4.00 1.68
CA GLN A 91 -26.23 -3.43 0.81
C GLN A 91 -27.32 -4.44 0.44
N LYS A 92 -26.99 -5.73 0.33
CA LYS A 92 -27.94 -6.80 -0.01
C LYS A 92 -28.77 -7.28 1.19
N GLY A 93 -28.47 -6.80 2.39
CA GLY A 93 -29.00 -7.35 3.63
C GLY A 93 -28.21 -8.58 4.08
N ILE A 94 -27.90 -8.61 5.38
CA ILE A 94 -26.98 -9.60 5.97
C ILE A 94 -27.76 -10.86 6.41
N SER A 95 -29.07 -10.74 6.63
CA SER A 95 -29.93 -11.85 7.04
C SER A 95 -30.07 -12.88 5.90
N PRO A 96 -29.93 -14.20 6.16
CA PRO A 96 -29.92 -14.89 7.46
C PRO A 96 -28.53 -15.08 8.09
N LYS A 97 -27.46 -14.58 7.45
CA LYS A 97 -26.08 -14.76 7.91
C LYS A 97 -25.75 -13.80 9.05
N THR A 98 -24.78 -14.17 9.87
CA THR A 98 -24.20 -13.25 10.86
C THR A 98 -23.12 -12.38 10.21
N ILE A 99 -22.89 -11.19 10.77
CA ILE A 99 -21.80 -10.30 10.31
C ILE A 99 -20.44 -11.01 10.32
N THR A 100 -20.20 -11.89 11.30
CA THR A 100 -18.98 -12.67 11.43
C THR A 100 -18.80 -13.67 10.29
N GLN A 101 -19.87 -14.36 9.89
CA GLN A 101 -19.86 -15.28 8.74
C GLN A 101 -19.58 -14.53 7.45
N VAL A 102 -20.25 -13.38 7.24
CA VAL A 102 -20.01 -12.53 6.07
C VAL A 102 -18.56 -12.04 6.01
N ALA A 103 -17.97 -11.63 7.13
CA ALA A 103 -16.57 -11.23 7.18
C ALA A 103 -15.62 -12.40 6.82
N GLN A 104 -15.92 -13.63 7.26
CA GLN A 104 -15.13 -14.81 6.91
C GLN A 104 -15.24 -15.19 5.43
N GLU A 105 -16.44 -15.11 4.86
CA GLU A 105 -16.70 -15.33 3.44
C GLU A 105 -16.00 -14.27 2.58
N CYS A 106 -16.17 -12.98 2.91
CA CYS A 106 -15.52 -11.89 2.18
C CYS A 106 -14.00 -11.95 2.26
N LYS A 107 -13.44 -12.45 3.37
CA LYS A 107 -12.00 -12.67 3.47
C LYS A 107 -11.50 -13.69 2.44
N HIS A 108 -12.26 -14.76 2.18
CA HIS A 108 -11.90 -15.75 1.16
C HIS A 108 -12.21 -15.25 -0.26
N ASN A 109 -13.39 -14.68 -0.46
CA ASN A 109 -13.90 -14.28 -1.77
C ASN A 109 -13.24 -13.01 -2.32
N SER A 110 -12.66 -12.16 -1.46
CA SER A 110 -12.02 -10.90 -1.88
C SER A 110 -10.93 -11.09 -2.94
N LEU A 111 -10.21 -12.21 -2.93
CA LEU A 111 -9.17 -12.50 -3.93
C LEU A 111 -9.79 -12.81 -5.29
N THR A 112 -10.84 -13.63 -5.32
CA THR A 112 -11.58 -13.97 -6.54
C THR A 112 -12.25 -12.74 -7.15
N ILE A 113 -12.93 -11.93 -6.32
CA ILE A 113 -13.59 -10.68 -6.75
C ILE A 113 -12.58 -9.70 -7.36
N LEU A 114 -11.36 -9.64 -6.82
CA LEU A 114 -10.30 -8.80 -7.39
C LEU A 114 -9.85 -9.31 -8.76
N ALA A 115 -9.66 -10.61 -8.91
CA ALA A 115 -9.26 -11.22 -10.18
C ALA A 115 -10.31 -10.95 -11.27
N GLU A 116 -11.59 -11.15 -10.94
CA GLU A 116 -12.72 -10.85 -11.83
C GLU A 116 -12.76 -9.37 -12.24
N ARG A 117 -12.68 -8.45 -11.28
CA ARG A 117 -12.63 -7.01 -11.57
C ARG A 117 -11.43 -6.61 -12.42
N THR A 118 -10.28 -7.21 -12.19
CA THR A 118 -9.08 -6.94 -12.98
C THR A 118 -9.32 -7.36 -14.44
N GLN A 119 -9.95 -8.51 -14.65
CA GLN A 119 -10.33 -8.99 -15.97
C GLN A 119 -11.36 -8.07 -16.64
N GLU A 120 -12.35 -7.56 -15.90
CA GLU A 120 -13.34 -6.60 -16.42
C GLU A 120 -12.69 -5.29 -16.85
N ILE A 121 -11.78 -4.74 -16.03
CA ILE A 121 -11.03 -3.52 -16.36
C ILE A 121 -10.18 -3.74 -17.62
N GLN A 122 -9.56 -4.91 -17.76
CA GLN A 122 -8.80 -5.24 -18.97
C GLN A 122 -9.68 -5.28 -20.21
N LYS A 123 -10.87 -5.90 -20.13
CA LYS A 123 -11.84 -5.91 -21.24
C LYS A 123 -12.30 -4.50 -21.60
N LEU A 124 -12.57 -3.66 -20.60
CA LEU A 124 -12.96 -2.27 -20.80
C LEU A 124 -11.86 -1.48 -21.52
N ASN A 125 -10.61 -1.60 -21.06
CA ASN A 125 -9.47 -0.94 -21.68
C ASN A 125 -9.26 -1.38 -23.13
N GLU A 126 -9.43 -2.67 -23.41
CA GLU A 126 -9.34 -3.20 -24.76
C GLU A 126 -10.45 -2.62 -25.67
N ALA A 127 -11.68 -2.53 -25.17
CA ALA A 127 -12.78 -1.92 -25.93
C ALA A 127 -12.49 -0.44 -26.24
N TYR A 128 -12.02 0.34 -25.26
CA TYR A 128 -11.63 1.73 -25.50
C TYR A 128 -10.47 1.86 -26.50
N ARG A 129 -9.50 0.94 -26.46
CA ARG A 129 -8.41 0.91 -27.44
C ARG A 129 -8.94 0.68 -28.86
N GLN A 130 -9.86 -0.28 -29.04
CA GLN A 130 -10.45 -0.58 -30.35
C GLN A 130 -11.26 0.60 -30.90
N ILE A 131 -12.01 1.29 -30.04
CA ILE A 131 -12.71 2.52 -30.41
C ILE A 131 -11.70 3.58 -30.87
N GLY A 132 -10.62 3.78 -30.12
CA GLY A 132 -9.57 4.74 -30.50
C GLY A 132 -8.94 4.44 -31.87
N VAL A 133 -8.62 3.16 -32.15
CA VAL A 133 -8.11 2.73 -33.45
C VAL A 133 -9.11 3.00 -34.57
N SER A 134 -10.38 2.65 -34.34
CA SER A 134 -11.45 2.85 -35.33
C SER A 134 -11.64 4.34 -35.65
N LEU A 135 -11.68 5.18 -34.62
CA LEU A 135 -11.78 6.64 -34.78
C LEU A 135 -10.57 7.20 -35.52
N THR A 136 -9.36 6.71 -35.23
CA THR A 136 -8.14 7.14 -35.92
C THR A 136 -8.22 6.82 -37.41
N SER A 137 -8.74 5.63 -37.77
CA SER A 137 -8.93 5.23 -39.16
C SER A 137 -9.97 6.08 -39.90
N LEU A 138 -11.05 6.48 -39.22
CA LEU A 138 -12.12 7.31 -39.81
C LEU A 138 -11.71 8.77 -39.99
N LEU A 139 -10.85 9.27 -39.12
CA LEU A 139 -10.38 10.65 -39.12
C LEU A 139 -9.08 10.84 -39.91
N GLN A 140 -8.62 9.82 -40.66
CA GLN A 140 -7.48 10.01 -41.54
C GLN A 140 -7.82 11.04 -42.63
N PRO A 141 -6.96 12.04 -42.86
CA PRO A 141 -7.20 13.05 -43.88
C PRO A 141 -7.33 12.38 -45.24
N ILE A 142 -8.38 12.73 -45.97
CA ILE A 142 -8.57 12.32 -47.37
C ILE A 142 -7.39 12.90 -48.13
N LYS A 143 -6.53 12.04 -48.68
CA LYS A 143 -5.54 12.47 -49.66
C LYS A 143 -6.32 12.83 -50.93
N GLU A 144 -6.49 14.12 -51.17
CA GLU A 144 -6.90 14.63 -52.48
C GLU A 144 -5.72 14.40 -53.43
N GLU A 145 -5.91 13.52 -54.42
CA GLU A 145 -5.03 13.36 -55.59
C GLU A 145 -5.40 14.36 -56.70
#